data_AF-A0A955ECA9-F1
#
_entry.id   AF-A0A955ECA9-F1
#
_cell.length_a   1.000
_cell.length_b   1.000
_cell.length_c   1.000
_cell.angle_alpha   90.00
_cell.angle_beta   90.00
_cell.angle_gamma   90.00
#
_symmetry.space_group_name_H-M   'P 1'
#
loop_
_entity.id
_entity.type
_entity.pdbx_description
1 polymer ?
#
loop_
_entity_poly.entity_id
_entity_poly.type
_entity_poly.pdbx_seq_one_letter_code
_entity_poly.pdbx_strand_id
1 'polypeptide(L)'
;MVTNDTGPRHIAAAFGVPVVTLFGPTDKRWTTIPFKDEIEIDADPTLPEEEVANDHPQRCRVSNIALQDVVNAADTLLSGATLR
;
A
#
# COMPACT_ATOMS: atom_id res chain seq x y z
N MET A 1 7.44 7.72 -2.40
CA MET A 1 7.31 7.69 -0.93
C MET A 1 6.92 6.28 -0.51
N VAL A 2 7.51 5.75 0.56
CA VAL A 2 7.03 4.51 1.19
C VAL A 2 6.35 4.91 2.50
N THR A 3 5.12 4.48 2.71
CA THR A 3 4.31 4.87 3.88
C THR A 3 3.34 3.75 4.26
N ASN A 4 2.76 3.82 5.45
CA ASN A 4 1.52 3.12 5.77
C ASN A 4 0.29 4.00 5.44
N ASP A 5 -0.91 3.47 5.69
CA ASP A 5 -2.18 4.18 5.52
C ASP A 5 -2.38 5.29 6.57
N THR A 6 -1.70 6.42 6.36
CA THR A 6 -1.77 7.61 7.21
C THR A 6 -1.73 8.89 6.36
N GLY A 7 -2.02 10.05 6.97
CA GLY A 7 -2.05 11.36 6.30
C GLY A 7 -0.94 11.64 5.26
N PRO A 8 0.35 11.30 5.52
CA PRO A 8 1.42 11.43 4.54
C PRO A 8 1.12 10.79 3.17
N ARG A 9 0.43 9.64 3.13
CA ARG A 9 -0.03 8.99 1.89
C ARG A 9 -0.82 9.95 1.00
N HIS A 10 -1.82 10.61 1.59
CA HIS A 10 -2.68 11.58 0.89
C HIS A 10 -1.90 12.80 0.44
N ILE A 11 -0.95 13.26 1.26
CA ILE A 11 -0.09 14.39 0.91
C ILE A 11 0.77 14.03 -0.31
N ALA A 12 1.45 12.88 -0.31
CA ALA A 12 2.27 12.47 -1.46
C ALA A 12 1.44 12.35 -2.75
N ALA A 13 0.25 11.74 -2.68
CA ALA A 13 -0.67 11.66 -3.80
C ALA A 13 -1.08 13.03 -4.33
N ALA A 14 -1.41 13.98 -3.44
CA ALA A 14 -1.78 15.36 -3.83
C ALA A 14 -0.63 16.11 -4.53
N PHE A 15 0.63 15.77 -4.24
CA PHE A 15 1.82 16.33 -4.87
C PHE A 15 2.32 15.54 -6.08
N GLY A 16 1.61 14.48 -6.49
CA GLY A 16 2.02 13.64 -7.63
C GLY A 16 3.30 12.84 -7.37
N VAL A 17 3.62 12.57 -6.09
CA VAL A 17 4.77 11.76 -5.71
C VAL A 17 4.35 10.29 -5.75
N PRO A 18 5.02 9.41 -6.51
CA PRO A 18 4.68 7.98 -6.52
C PRO A 18 4.72 7.37 -5.11
N VAL A 19 3.74 6.54 -4.76
CA VAL A 19 3.54 6.02 -3.39
C VAL A 19 3.55 4.48 -3.36
N VAL A 20 4.29 3.91 -2.43
CA VAL A 20 4.09 2.52 -1.98
C VAL A 20 3.41 2.58 -0.61
N THR A 21 2.18 2.06 -0.53
CA THR A 21 1.38 2.06 0.71
C THR A 21 1.33 0.67 1.30
N LEU A 22 1.71 0.57 2.58
CA LEU A 22 1.74 -0.67 3.35
C LEU A 22 0.47 -0.80 4.19
N PHE A 23 -0.39 -1.75 3.84
CA PHE A 23 -1.60 -2.08 4.57
C PHE A 23 -1.35 -3.26 5.50
N GLY A 24 -1.35 -2.95 6.80
CA GLY A 24 -1.36 -3.96 7.85
C GLY A 24 -2.78 -4.35 8.23
N PRO A 25 -3.19 -4.17 9.50
CA PRO A 25 -4.51 -4.58 9.98
C PRO A 25 -5.59 -3.52 9.69
N THR A 26 -5.38 -2.67 8.69
CA THR A 26 -6.34 -1.67 8.25
C THR A 26 -6.73 -2.03 6.83
N ASP A 27 -8.02 -2.27 6.62
CA ASP A 27 -8.53 -2.70 5.34
C ASP A 27 -8.45 -1.56 4.32
N LYS A 28 -7.68 -1.77 3.25
CA LYS A 28 -7.45 -0.76 2.21
C LYS A 28 -8.72 -0.24 1.54
N ARG A 29 -9.81 -1.03 1.57
CA ARG A 29 -11.11 -0.64 0.98
C ARG A 29 -11.70 0.59 1.66
N TRP A 30 -11.29 0.91 2.88
CA TRP A 30 -11.78 2.07 3.63
C TRP A 30 -11.09 3.38 3.27
N THR A 31 -9.93 3.33 2.63
CA THR A 31 -9.09 4.51 2.38
C THR A 31 -8.64 4.59 0.93
N THR A 32 -9.54 4.23 0.00
CA THR A 32 -9.27 4.36 -1.44
C THR A 32 -9.07 5.84 -1.82
N ILE A 33 -8.01 6.12 -2.58
CA ILE A 33 -7.70 7.46 -3.09
C ILE A 33 -7.59 7.45 -4.61
N PRO A 34 -8.02 8.52 -5.31
CA PRO A 34 -7.95 8.58 -6.76
C PRO A 34 -6.54 9.00 -7.23
N PHE A 35 -5.54 8.13 -7.00
CA PHE A 35 -4.15 8.38 -7.40
C PHE A 35 -3.58 7.18 -8.16
N LYS A 36 -3.06 7.43 -9.37
CA LYS A 36 -2.64 6.38 -10.31
C LYS A 36 -1.23 5.84 -10.04
N ASP A 37 -0.36 6.65 -9.45
CA ASP A 37 1.04 6.29 -9.22
C ASP A 37 1.21 5.74 -7.79
N GLU A 38 0.30 4.86 -7.39
CA GLU A 38 0.30 4.15 -6.11
C GLU A 38 0.38 2.64 -6.31
N ILE A 39 1.22 1.97 -5.52
CA ILE A 39 1.20 0.53 -5.33
C ILE A 39 0.83 0.24 -3.88
N GLU A 40 -0.27 -0.49 -3.68
CA GLU A 40 -0.73 -0.94 -2.37
C GLU A 40 -0.23 -2.36 -2.10
N ILE A 41 0.36 -2.58 -0.92
CA ILE A 41 0.84 -3.90 -0.48
C ILE A 41 0.10 -4.30 0.78
N ASP A 42 -0.68 -5.38 0.69
CA ASP A 42 -1.37 -5.98 1.83
C ASP A 42 -0.43 -6.90 2.59
N ALA A 43 -0.49 -6.86 3.93
CA ALA A 43 0.23 -7.77 4.81
C ALA A 43 -0.20 -9.23 4.66
N ASP A 44 -1.42 -9.46 4.18
CA ASP A 44 -1.86 -10.78 3.75
C ASP A 44 -2.67 -10.67 2.45
N PRO A 45 -2.05 -10.89 1.28
CA PRO A 45 -2.74 -10.90 0.00
C PRO A 45 -3.65 -12.14 -0.18
N THR A 46 -3.62 -13.09 0.75
CA THR A 46 -4.44 -14.33 0.74
C THR A 46 -5.64 -14.26 1.69
N LEU A 47 -5.88 -13.11 2.33
CA LEU A 47 -7.10 -12.88 3.11
C LEU A 47 -8.32 -13.04 2.18
N PRO A 48 -9.32 -13.87 2.54
CA PRO A 48 -10.55 -13.99 1.76
C PRO A 48 -11.24 -12.63 1.59
N GLU A 49 -11.85 -12.39 0.43
CA GLU A 49 -12.44 -11.09 0.10
C GLU A 49 -13.61 -10.70 1.04
N GLU A 50 -14.32 -11.71 1.56
CA GLU A 50 -15.37 -11.58 2.54
C GLU A 50 -14.89 -11.23 3.96
N GLU A 51 -13.60 -11.44 4.25
CA GLU A 51 -12.97 -11.06 5.52
C GLU A 51 -12.48 -9.61 5.46
N VAL A 52 -12.28 -9.00 6.64
CA VAL A 52 -11.80 -7.62 6.78
C VAL A 52 -10.51 -7.63 7.57
N ALA A 53 -9.44 -7.00 7.06
CA ALA A 53 -8.11 -7.06 7.67
C ALA A 53 -8.09 -6.62 9.16
N ASN A 54 -8.99 -5.71 9.53
CA ASN A 54 -9.20 -5.22 10.89
C ASN A 54 -9.56 -6.32 11.91
N ASP A 55 -10.28 -7.35 11.47
CA ASP A 55 -10.69 -8.46 12.34
C ASP A 55 -9.57 -9.48 12.54
N HIS A 56 -8.48 -9.37 11.78
CA HIS A 56 -7.34 -10.31 11.82
C HIS A 56 -6.01 -9.60 12.10
N PRO A 57 -5.86 -8.87 13.22
CA PRO A 57 -4.72 -8.00 13.46
C PRO A 57 -3.38 -8.73 13.57
N GLN A 58 -3.36 -10.03 13.88
CA GLN A 58 -2.16 -10.87 13.91
C GLN A 58 -1.79 -11.42 12.52
N ARG A 59 -2.81 -11.78 11.72
CA ARG A 59 -2.66 -12.29 10.35
C ARG A 59 -2.21 -11.19 9.39
N CYS A 60 -2.81 -10.00 9.54
CA CYS A 60 -2.54 -8.82 8.73
C CYS A 60 -1.52 -7.89 9.41
N ARG A 61 -0.60 -8.40 10.23
CA ARG A 61 0.44 -7.53 10.82
C ARG A 61 1.32 -6.96 9.72
N VAL A 62 1.57 -5.64 9.76
CA VAL A 62 2.46 -4.98 8.79
C VAL A 62 3.86 -5.62 8.70
N SER A 63 4.33 -6.26 9.78
CA SER A 63 5.59 -7.02 9.80
C SER A 63 5.61 -8.27 8.90
N ASN A 64 4.46 -8.68 8.37
CA ASN A 64 4.34 -9.79 7.43
C ASN A 64 4.62 -9.35 5.99
N ILE A 65 4.70 -8.04 5.73
CA ILE A 65 5.15 -7.51 4.44
C ILE A 65 6.66 -7.71 4.33
N ALA A 66 7.09 -8.40 3.28
CA ALA A 66 8.51 -8.63 3.06
C ALA A 66 9.18 -7.36 2.53
N LEU A 67 10.42 -7.11 2.99
CA LEU A 67 11.23 -5.98 2.50
C LEU A 67 11.37 -6.01 0.97
N GLN A 68 11.52 -7.20 0.38
CA GLN A 68 11.69 -7.36 -1.05
C GLN A 68 10.47 -6.87 -1.84
N ASP A 69 9.26 -7.07 -1.33
CA ASP A 69 8.02 -6.61 -1.99
C ASP A 69 7.99 -5.08 -2.04
N VAL A 70 8.41 -4.43 -0.95
CA VAL A 70 8.51 -2.96 -0.86
C VAL A 70 9.57 -2.42 -1.83
N VAL A 71 10.73 -3.06 -1.91
CA VAL A 71 11.81 -2.67 -2.83
C VAL A 71 11.37 -2.85 -4.28
N ASN A 72 10.75 -3.98 -4.63
CA ASN A 72 10.25 -4.24 -5.99
C ASN A 72 9.17 -3.24 -6.42
N ALA A 73 8.26 -2.87 -5.51
CA ALA A 73 7.24 -1.86 -5.77
C ALA A 73 7.88 -0.47 -5.97
N ALA A 74 8.86 -0.11 -5.15
CA ALA A 74 9.59 1.14 -5.30
C ALA A 74 10.35 1.19 -6.64
N ASP A 75 11.05 0.13 -7.02
CA ASP A 75 11.76 0.02 -8.30
C ASP A 75 10.80 0.11 -9.48
N THR A 76 9.61 -0.50 -9.38
CA THR A 76 8.56 -0.41 -10.39
C THR A 76 8.12 1.04 -10.61
N LEU A 77 7.86 1.79 -9.54
CA LEU A 77 7.48 3.21 -9.62
C LEU A 77 8.63 4.11 -10.11
N LEU A 78 9.87 3.80 -9.72
CA LEU A 78 11.06 4.58 -10.09
C LEU A 78 11.54 4.32 -11.52
N SER A 79 11.33 3.11 -12.05
CA SER A 79 11.77 2.72 -13.40
C SER A 79 11.00 3.38 -14.55
N GLY A 80 9.97 4.19 -14.24
CA GLY A 80 9.49 5.18 -15.19
C GLY A 80 8.58 4.64 -16.30
N ALA A 81 7.70 3.68 -15.98
CA ALA A 81 6.40 3.65 -16.67
C ALA A 81 5.52 4.84 -16.21
N THR A 82 6.10 6.05 -16.19
CA THR A 82 5.35 7.30 -16.05
C THR A 82 4.62 7.48 -17.37
N LEU A 83 3.37 7.01 -17.43
CA LEU A 83 2.41 7.43 -18.46
C LEU A 83 2.32 8.95 -18.40
N ARG A 84 3.11 9.60 -19.26
CA ARG A 84 2.88 10.97 -19.72
C ARG A 84 1.69 10.97 -20.67
#